data_AF-A0AA37HYA3-F1
#
_entry.id   AF-A0AA37HYA3-F1
#
_cell.length_a   1.000
_cell.length_b   1.000
_cell.length_c   1.000
_cell.angle_alpha   90.00
_cell.angle_beta   90.00
_cell.angle_gamma   90.00
#
_symmetry.space_group_name_H-M   'P 1'
#
loop_
_entity.id
_entity.type
_entity.pdbx_description
1 polymer ?
#
loop_
_entity_poly.entity_id
_entity_poly.type
_entity_poly.pdbx_seq_one_letter_code
_entity_poly.pdbx_strand_id
1 'polypeptide(L)'
;MNINIIVAVAQNRAIGYRNQLLYSYHEDLQRFKSLTIGHTIIMGRKTYQSLPNGALPNRRNIVVTRQSIQIPNCDIAHSIQEALELCNNEDEVFIIGGAEIYRQTLPIANRLYLTLIKDTPNKADTYFPDYSQWKIVHQEEHDFFYFEELIPPKSMTSTSSPSSSDISGASRGNSTIGS
;
A
#
# COMPACT_ATOMS: atom_id res chain seq x y z
N MET A 1 -5.50 -7.38 9.11
CA MET A 1 -4.52 -6.31 8.85
C MET A 1 -4.75 -5.69 7.47
N ASN A 2 -5.13 -4.42 7.43
CA ASN A 2 -5.14 -3.57 6.24
C ASN A 2 -3.74 -2.96 6.04
N ILE A 3 -3.23 -3.04 4.81
CA ILE A 3 -1.97 -2.43 4.41
C ILE A 3 -2.28 -1.16 3.63
N ASN A 4 -2.02 0.00 4.23
CA ASN A 4 -2.21 1.29 3.59
C ASN A 4 -0.88 1.87 3.15
N ILE A 5 -0.84 2.50 1.98
CA ILE A 5 0.30 3.31 1.56
C ILE A 5 -0.11 4.77 1.63
N ILE A 6 0.77 5.61 2.19
CA ILE A 6 0.58 7.06 2.21
C ILE A 6 1.79 7.74 1.58
N VAL A 7 1.56 8.61 0.58
CA VAL A 7 2.65 9.21 -0.19
C VAL A 7 2.23 10.52 -0.87
N ALA A 8 3.11 11.51 -0.84
CA ALA A 8 3.04 12.69 -1.71
C ALA A 8 3.77 12.40 -3.03
N VAL A 9 3.09 12.63 -4.16
CA VAL A 9 3.54 12.21 -5.49
C VAL A 9 3.30 13.31 -6.53
N ALA A 10 4.32 13.65 -7.31
CA ALA A 10 4.20 14.60 -8.43
C ALA A 10 3.51 13.97 -9.65
N GLN A 11 3.09 14.79 -10.63
CA GLN A 11 2.39 14.29 -11.83
C GLN A 11 3.19 13.23 -12.61
N ASN A 12 4.52 13.34 -12.63
CA ASN A 12 5.42 12.37 -13.25
C ASN A 12 5.79 11.18 -12.32
N ARG A 13 5.05 10.99 -11.23
CA ARG A 13 5.30 10.03 -10.14
C ARG A 13 6.56 10.27 -9.31
N ALA A 14 7.20 11.44 -9.43
CA ALA A 14 8.37 11.74 -8.60
C ALA A 14 7.98 11.91 -7.12
N ILE A 15 8.82 11.39 -6.21
CA ILE A 15 8.60 11.45 -4.76
C ILE A 15 9.81 11.94 -3.97
N GLY A 16 11.01 11.89 -4.56
CA GLY A 16 12.23 12.33 -3.88
C GLY A 16 13.38 12.67 -4.82
N TYR A 17 14.29 13.48 -4.30
CA TYR A 17 15.59 13.77 -4.89
C TYR A 17 16.65 13.86 -3.80
N ARG A 18 17.78 13.15 -3.96
CA ARG A 18 18.90 13.14 -3.00
C ARG A 18 18.48 12.84 -1.56
N ASN A 19 17.57 11.88 -1.39
CA ASN A 19 17.03 11.46 -0.08
C ASN A 19 16.24 12.55 0.67
N GLN A 20 15.69 13.51 -0.07
CA GLN A 20 14.78 14.55 0.46
C GLN A 20 13.45 14.50 -0.29
N LEU A 21 12.38 14.94 0.40
CA LEU A 21 11.08 15.16 -0.21
C LEU A 21 11.16 16.30 -1.23
N LEU A 22 10.43 16.16 -2.34
CA LEU A 22 10.36 17.19 -3.39
C LEU A 22 9.43 18.34 -3.02
N TYR A 23 8.33 18.00 -2.36
CA TYR A 23 7.29 18.91 -1.93
C TYR A 23 6.95 18.63 -0.47
N SER A 24 6.64 19.67 0.27
CA SER A 24 6.23 19.58 1.68
C SER A 24 5.21 20.68 1.95
N TYR A 25 3.93 20.31 1.94
CA TYR A 25 2.83 21.22 2.26
C TYR A 25 2.39 20.99 3.71
N HIS A 26 1.97 22.06 4.39
CA HIS A 26 1.59 21.96 5.80
C HIS A 26 0.41 21.00 6.00
N GLU A 27 -0.58 21.10 5.13
CA GLU A 27 -1.79 20.30 5.08
C GLU A 27 -1.48 18.82 4.83
N ASP A 28 -0.53 18.53 3.93
CA ASP A 28 -0.05 17.16 3.68
C ASP A 28 0.60 16.55 4.93
N LEU A 29 1.44 17.32 5.63
CA LEU A 29 2.04 16.88 6.89
C LEU A 29 1.00 16.66 7.99
N GLN A 30 -0.05 17.49 8.07
CA GLN A 30 -1.15 17.28 9.02
C GLN A 30 -1.95 16.04 8.68
N ARG A 31 -2.29 15.81 7.41
CA ARG A 31 -2.97 14.60 6.94
C ARG A 31 -2.14 13.35 7.21
N PHE A 32 -0.85 13.40 6.90
CA PHE A 32 0.06 12.29 7.21
C PHE A 32 0.07 11.98 8.70
N LYS A 33 0.17 13.01 9.56
CA LYS A 33 0.14 12.82 11.01
C LYS A 33 -1.20 12.28 11.48
N SER A 34 -2.33 12.82 11.02
CA SER A 34 -3.66 12.41 11.48
C SER A 34 -3.99 10.98 11.09
N LEU A 35 -3.61 10.55 9.88
CA LEU A 35 -3.83 9.19 9.41
C LEU A 35 -2.92 8.16 10.09
N THR A 36 -1.69 8.53 10.44
CA THR A 36 -0.69 7.56 10.94
C THR A 36 -0.55 7.51 12.45
N ILE A 37 -1.04 8.51 13.20
CA ILE A 37 -0.86 8.56 14.65
C ILE A 37 -1.54 7.36 15.34
N GLY A 38 -0.87 6.74 16.31
CA GLY A 38 -1.36 5.55 17.00
C GLY A 38 -1.20 4.24 16.21
N HIS A 39 -0.82 4.29 14.93
CA HIS A 39 -0.62 3.12 14.08
C HIS A 39 0.87 2.74 13.96
N THR A 40 1.11 1.54 13.47
CA THR A 40 2.46 1.14 13.02
C THR A 40 2.75 1.72 11.65
N ILE A 41 3.96 2.27 11.52
CA ILE A 41 4.50 2.77 10.27
C ILE A 41 5.71 1.93 9.84
N ILE A 42 5.74 1.55 8.57
CA ILE A 42 6.79 0.73 7.97
C ILE A 42 7.51 1.57 6.92
N MET A 43 8.83 1.63 7.04
CA MET A 43 9.67 2.42 6.14
C MET A 43 11.01 1.75 5.84
N GLY A 44 11.66 2.17 4.77
CA GLY A 44 13.02 1.74 4.44
C GLY A 44 14.05 2.59 5.18
N ARG A 45 15.25 2.04 5.40
CA ARG A 45 16.36 2.75 6.09
C ARG A 45 16.65 4.16 5.54
N LYS A 46 16.64 4.34 4.22
CA LYS A 46 16.90 5.65 3.59
C LYS A 46 15.83 6.68 3.92
N THR A 47 14.57 6.26 3.94
CA THR A 47 13.44 7.10 4.37
C THR A 47 13.58 7.47 5.83
N TYR A 48 13.89 6.52 6.71
CA TYR A 48 14.20 6.81 8.11
C TYR A 48 15.29 7.88 8.25
N GLN A 49 16.40 7.75 7.50
CA GLN A 49 17.50 8.73 7.52
C GLN A 49 17.13 10.11 6.97
N SER A 50 16.04 10.23 6.21
CA SER A 50 15.54 11.51 5.71
C SER A 50 14.62 12.22 6.70
N LEU A 51 14.14 11.53 7.73
CA LEU A 51 13.25 12.12 8.73
C LEU A 51 14.03 13.14 9.59
N PRO A 52 13.48 14.33 9.84
CA PRO A 52 14.20 15.41 10.52
C PRO A 52 14.57 15.05 11.96
N ASN A 53 13.73 14.25 12.63
CA ASN A 53 13.86 13.92 14.05
C ASN A 53 13.91 12.40 14.30
N GLY A 54 14.27 11.60 13.29
CA GLY A 54 14.29 10.14 13.39
C GLY A 54 12.90 9.54 13.59
N ALA A 55 12.79 8.56 14.51
CA ALA A 55 11.56 7.82 14.77
C ALA A 55 10.39 8.75 15.07
N LEU A 56 9.27 8.53 14.41
CA LEU A 56 8.13 9.40 14.51
C LEU A 56 7.36 9.13 15.83
N PRO A 57 7.11 10.15 16.67
CA PRO A 57 6.49 9.95 17.97
C PRO A 57 5.05 9.47 17.86
N ASN A 58 4.58 8.80 18.91
CA ASN A 58 3.22 8.23 19.04
C ASN A 58 2.85 7.25 17.93
N ARG A 59 3.86 6.59 17.37
CA ARG A 59 3.78 5.57 16.33
C ARG A 59 4.78 4.48 16.64
N ARG A 60 4.42 3.23 16.35
CA ARG A 60 5.39 2.14 16.31
C ARG A 60 6.14 2.24 14.98
N ASN A 61 7.46 2.37 15.03
CA ASN A 61 8.29 2.56 13.85
C ASN A 61 8.96 1.24 13.48
N ILE A 62 8.76 0.75 12.26
CA ILE A 62 9.48 -0.41 11.72
C ILE A 62 10.37 0.04 10.57
N VAL A 63 11.66 -0.23 10.67
CA VAL A 63 12.65 0.07 9.62
C VAL A 63 13.10 -1.21 8.93
N VAL A 64 12.82 -1.30 7.63
CA VAL A 64 13.22 -2.41 6.78
C VAL A 64 14.63 -2.17 6.23
N THR A 65 15.55 -3.07 6.56
CA THR A 65 16.96 -2.99 6.16
C THR A 65 17.63 -4.37 6.15
N ARG A 66 18.52 -4.61 5.17
CA ARG A 66 19.35 -5.83 5.13
C ARG A 66 20.58 -5.75 6.04
N GLN A 67 20.82 -4.60 6.66
CA GLN A 67 21.97 -4.40 7.54
C GLN A 67 21.60 -4.82 8.97
N SER A 68 22.51 -5.50 9.65
CA SER A 68 22.41 -5.78 11.09
C SER A 68 22.78 -4.52 11.88
N ILE A 69 21.83 -3.60 12.00
CA ILE A 69 21.96 -2.34 12.74
C ILE A 69 20.85 -2.22 13.77
N GLN A 70 21.08 -1.38 14.79
CA GLN A 70 20.05 -0.98 15.76
C GLN A 70 19.71 0.48 15.51
N ILE A 71 18.42 0.81 15.56
CA ILE A 71 17.92 2.17 15.40
C ILE A 71 17.07 2.49 16.64
N PRO A 72 17.42 3.54 17.42
CA PRO A 72 16.65 3.90 18.59
C PRO A 72 15.17 4.12 18.27
N ASN A 73 14.28 3.58 19.13
CA ASN A 73 12.83 3.70 19.02
C ASN A 73 12.22 3.10 17.73
N CYS A 74 12.93 2.19 17.07
CA CYS A 74 12.44 1.46 15.91
C CYS A 74 12.63 -0.04 16.09
N ASP A 75 11.65 -0.81 15.66
CA ASP A 75 11.83 -2.23 15.36
C ASP A 75 12.58 -2.37 14.03
N ILE A 76 13.41 -3.40 13.91
CA ILE A 76 14.16 -3.71 12.69
C ILE A 76 13.58 -4.96 12.06
N ALA A 77 13.31 -4.89 10.77
CA ALA A 77 12.94 -6.03 9.94
C ALA A 77 13.91 -6.14 8.75
N HIS A 78 14.23 -7.36 8.33
CA HIS A 78 15.13 -7.64 7.23
C HIS A 78 14.41 -7.90 5.89
N SER A 79 13.07 -7.94 5.92
CA SER A 79 12.22 -8.02 4.72
C SER A 79 10.85 -7.37 4.96
N ILE A 80 10.09 -7.13 3.89
CA ILE A 80 8.69 -6.71 4.00
C ILE A 80 7.86 -7.78 4.71
N GLN A 81 8.10 -9.06 4.39
CA GLN A 81 7.39 -10.17 5.01
C GLN A 81 7.57 -10.17 6.53
N GLU A 82 8.80 -10.06 7.01
CA GLU A 82 9.11 -9.98 8.44
C GLU A 82 8.50 -8.72 9.08
N ALA A 83 8.53 -7.57 8.39
CA ALA A 83 7.89 -6.35 8.89
C ALA A 83 6.38 -6.52 9.08
N LEU A 84 5.72 -7.24 8.16
CA LEU A 84 4.29 -7.54 8.26
C LEU A 84 3.99 -8.59 9.34
N GLU A 85 4.87 -9.58 9.53
CA GLU A 85 4.74 -10.58 10.60
C GLU A 85 4.81 -9.95 11.99
N LEU A 86 5.66 -8.93 12.18
CA LEU A 86 5.70 -8.12 13.40
C LEU A 86 4.38 -7.39 13.70
N CYS A 87 3.51 -7.26 12.70
CA CYS A 87 2.22 -6.56 12.76
C CYS A 87 1.01 -7.51 12.70
N ASN A 88 1.19 -8.83 12.82
CA ASN A 88 0.09 -9.80 12.66
C ASN A 88 -1.13 -9.58 13.58
N ASN A 89 -0.93 -8.93 14.72
CA ASN A 89 -2.01 -8.62 15.68
C ASN A 89 -2.58 -7.20 15.50
N GLU A 90 -2.24 -6.51 14.41
CA GLU A 90 -2.67 -5.15 14.13
C GLU A 90 -3.76 -5.14 13.04
N ASP A 91 -4.79 -4.33 13.26
CA ASP A 91 -5.87 -4.17 12.29
C ASP A 91 -5.41 -3.41 11.06
N GLU A 92 -4.44 -2.49 11.21
CA GLU A 92 -4.04 -1.54 10.18
C GLU A 92 -2.59 -1.06 10.34
N VAL A 93 -1.86 -1.00 9.22
CA VAL A 93 -0.48 -0.48 9.15
C VAL A 93 -0.32 0.49 7.98
N PHE A 94 0.66 1.40 8.12
CA PHE A 94 0.97 2.40 7.09
C PHE A 94 2.38 2.23 6.54
N ILE A 95 2.47 2.06 5.23
CA ILE A 95 3.70 2.09 4.48
C ILE A 95 4.00 3.53 4.07
N ILE A 96 5.16 4.03 4.51
CA ILE A 96 5.57 5.44 4.29
C ILE A 96 6.82 5.55 3.38
N GLY A 97 7.15 4.45 2.69
CA GLY A 97 8.16 4.42 1.63
C GLY A 97 9.56 3.99 2.09
N GLY A 98 10.61 4.19 1.30
CA GLY A 98 10.64 4.86 -0.01
C GLY A 98 10.34 3.92 -1.17
N ALA A 99 10.80 4.27 -2.38
CA ALA A 99 10.46 3.60 -3.64
C ALA A 99 10.59 2.06 -3.62
N GLU A 100 11.62 1.51 -2.95
CA GLU A 100 11.79 0.06 -2.79
C GLU A 100 10.63 -0.57 -2.01
N ILE A 101 10.30 0.04 -0.87
CA ILE A 101 9.25 -0.43 0.03
C ILE A 101 7.91 -0.31 -0.68
N TYR A 102 7.63 0.86 -1.29
CA TYR A 102 6.41 1.05 -2.08
C TYR A 102 6.27 0.03 -3.20
N ARG A 103 7.34 -0.30 -3.93
CA ARG A 103 7.25 -1.29 -5.01
C ARG A 103 6.93 -2.69 -4.50
N GLN A 104 7.47 -3.08 -3.35
CA GLN A 104 7.21 -4.40 -2.76
C GLN A 104 5.81 -4.48 -2.11
N THR A 105 5.29 -3.36 -1.58
CA THR A 105 4.01 -3.35 -0.86
C THR A 105 2.82 -2.95 -1.72
N LEU A 106 3.01 -2.20 -2.82
CA LEU A 106 1.90 -1.77 -3.69
C LEU A 106 1.03 -2.94 -4.18
N PRO A 107 1.57 -4.12 -4.60
CA PRO A 107 0.74 -5.23 -5.06
C PRO A 107 -0.15 -5.86 -3.98
N ILE A 108 0.17 -5.67 -2.70
CA ILE A 108 -0.54 -6.26 -1.55
C ILE A 108 -1.28 -5.21 -0.71
N ALA A 109 -1.23 -3.93 -1.10
CA ALA A 109 -1.89 -2.85 -0.38
C ALA A 109 -3.41 -2.88 -0.60
N ASN A 110 -4.15 -2.46 0.43
CA ASN A 110 -5.61 -2.33 0.40
C ASN A 110 -6.07 -0.92 0.02
N ARG A 111 -5.24 0.10 0.30
CA ARG A 111 -5.56 1.50 0.04
C ARG A 111 -4.32 2.33 -0.24
N LEU A 112 -4.45 3.30 -1.14
CA LEU A 112 -3.51 4.42 -1.28
C LEU A 112 -4.14 5.69 -0.76
N TYR A 113 -3.44 6.38 0.13
CA TYR A 113 -3.67 7.76 0.50
C TYR A 113 -2.64 8.62 -0.23
N LEU A 114 -3.03 9.17 -1.38
CA LEU A 114 -2.14 10.00 -2.20
C LEU A 114 -2.34 11.47 -1.89
N THR A 115 -1.24 12.21 -1.89
CA THR A 115 -1.25 13.65 -2.09
C THR A 115 -0.66 13.90 -3.48
N LEU A 116 -1.52 14.04 -4.49
CA LEU A 116 -1.12 14.22 -5.89
C LEU A 116 -0.79 15.69 -6.16
N ILE A 117 0.50 16.01 -6.27
CA ILE A 117 0.99 17.38 -6.50
C ILE A 117 0.73 17.78 -7.95
N LYS A 118 0.12 18.95 -8.16
CA LYS A 118 -0.14 19.58 -9.47
C LYS A 118 1.11 20.23 -10.07
N ASP A 119 2.25 19.57 -9.94
CA ASP A 119 3.54 20.05 -10.45
C ASP A 119 4.40 18.87 -10.95
N THR A 120 5.38 19.18 -11.79
CA THR A 120 6.41 18.27 -12.26
C THR A 120 7.79 18.84 -11.91
N PRO A 121 8.54 18.19 -11.01
CA PRO A 121 9.81 18.72 -10.53
C PRO A 121 10.90 18.63 -11.59
N ASN A 122 11.77 19.65 -11.66
CA ASN A 122 12.91 19.69 -12.58
C ASN A 122 13.95 18.59 -12.33
N LYS A 123 14.02 18.05 -11.11
CA LYS A 123 14.97 17.00 -10.71
C LYS A 123 14.27 16.00 -9.79
N ALA A 124 14.39 14.73 -10.11
CA ALA A 124 13.96 13.62 -9.27
C ALA A 124 14.78 12.37 -9.59
N ASP A 125 15.14 11.62 -8.54
CA ASP A 125 15.86 10.34 -8.65
C ASP A 125 15.05 9.17 -8.07
N THR A 126 13.94 9.48 -7.41
CA THR A 126 13.10 8.51 -6.72
C THR A 126 11.65 8.71 -7.18
N TYR A 127 11.06 7.63 -7.68
CA TYR A 127 9.71 7.63 -8.26
C TYR A 127 8.84 6.58 -7.56
N PHE A 128 7.56 6.91 -7.41
CA PHE A 128 6.54 5.97 -6.98
C PHE A 128 6.26 4.96 -8.11
N PRO A 129 6.05 3.66 -7.78
CA PRO A 129 5.68 2.63 -8.77
C PRO A 129 4.42 2.99 -9.56
N ASP A 130 4.18 2.28 -10.67
CA ASP A 130 2.95 2.49 -11.44
C ASP A 130 1.71 2.08 -10.65
N TYR A 131 0.75 3.00 -10.58
CA TYR A 131 -0.53 2.80 -9.93
C TYR A 131 -1.70 3.09 -10.88
N SER A 132 -1.47 3.14 -12.20
CA SER A 132 -2.48 3.43 -13.22
C SER A 132 -3.74 2.55 -13.15
N GLN A 133 -3.63 1.34 -12.60
CA GLN A 133 -4.74 0.39 -12.45
C GLN A 133 -5.59 0.63 -11.19
N TRP A 134 -5.12 1.48 -10.27
CA TRP A 134 -5.84 1.83 -9.05
C TRP A 134 -7.00 2.78 -9.35
N LYS A 135 -8.06 2.69 -8.54
CA LYS A 135 -9.29 3.47 -8.76
C LYS A 135 -9.48 4.49 -7.65
N ILE A 136 -9.60 5.76 -8.03
CA ILE A 136 -9.96 6.85 -7.12
C ILE A 136 -11.38 6.60 -6.60
N VAL A 137 -11.53 6.60 -5.27
CA VAL A 137 -12.82 6.48 -4.57
C VAL A 137 -13.17 7.74 -3.78
N HIS A 138 -12.17 8.58 -3.50
CA HIS A 138 -12.34 9.89 -2.90
C HIS A 138 -11.28 10.83 -3.46
N GLN A 139 -11.66 12.09 -3.71
CA GLN A 139 -10.76 13.15 -4.13
C GLN A 139 -11.22 14.46 -3.49
N GLU A 140 -10.28 15.17 -2.88
CA GLU A 140 -10.43 16.52 -2.34
C GLU A 140 -9.40 17.42 -3.03
N GLU A 141 -9.85 18.55 -3.53
CA GLU A 141 -9.02 19.49 -4.28
C GLU A 141 -8.48 20.61 -3.39
N HIS A 142 -7.17 20.86 -3.50
CA HIS A 142 -6.47 22.04 -2.99
C HIS A 142 -5.80 22.78 -4.15
N ASP A 143 -5.29 23.98 -3.89
CA ASP A 143 -4.68 24.83 -4.92
C ASP A 143 -3.53 24.12 -5.67
N PHE A 144 -2.64 23.44 -4.94
CA PHE A 144 -1.41 22.86 -5.48
C PHE A 144 -1.39 21.32 -5.53
N PHE A 145 -2.42 20.66 -5.02
CA PHE A 145 -2.48 19.19 -4.97
C PHE A 145 -3.91 18.69 -4.82
N TYR A 146 -4.09 17.38 -4.97
CA TYR A 146 -5.30 16.66 -4.57
C TYR A 146 -4.97 15.72 -3.42
N PHE A 147 -5.87 15.62 -2.44
CA PHE A 147 -5.90 14.46 -1.56
C PHE A 147 -6.78 13.40 -2.20
N GLU A 148 -6.18 12.27 -2.56
CA GLU A 148 -6.90 11.14 -3.15
C GLU A 148 -6.86 9.93 -2.22
N GLU A 149 -7.94 9.16 -2.25
CA GLU A 149 -7.96 7.79 -1.79
C GLU A 149 -8.24 6.86 -2.96
N LEU A 150 -7.43 5.83 -3.08
CA LEU A 150 -7.56 4.84 -4.13
C LEU A 150 -7.68 3.44 -3.55
N ILE A 151 -8.48 2.60 -4.21
CA ILE A 151 -8.57 1.16 -3.95
C ILE A 151 -7.89 0.38 -5.08
N PRO A 152 -7.36 -0.82 -4.80
CA PRO A 152 -6.71 -1.63 -5.82
C PRO A 152 -7.70 -1.96 -6.95
N PRO A 153 -7.19 -2.29 -8.16
CA PRO A 153 -8.04 -2.89 -9.17
C PRO A 153 -8.77 -4.08 -8.55
N LYS A 154 -10.07 -4.24 -8.84
CA LYS A 154 -10.82 -5.44 -8.45
C LYS A 154 -9.98 -6.63 -8.90
N SER A 155 -9.53 -7.45 -7.96
CA SER A 155 -8.94 -8.73 -8.32
C SER A 155 -9.95 -9.42 -9.23
N MET A 156 -9.53 -9.78 -10.44
CA MET A 156 -10.25 -10.78 -11.21
C MET A 156 -10.09 -12.11 -10.46
N THR A 157 -10.74 -12.26 -9.31
CA THR A 157 -10.97 -13.58 -8.76
C THR A 157 -12.01 -14.22 -9.67
N SER A 158 -11.51 -15.14 -10.49
CA SER A 158 -12.31 -16.14 -11.18
C SER A 158 -13.43 -16.61 -10.27
N THR A 159 -14.67 -16.27 -10.60
CA THR A 159 -15.83 -17.03 -10.12
C THR A 159 -15.64 -18.44 -10.64
N SER A 160 -15.22 -19.33 -9.75
CA SER A 160 -15.29 -20.77 -9.95
C SER A 160 -16.72 -21.12 -10.35
N SER A 161 -16.87 -21.58 -11.59
CA SER A 161 -18.08 -22.22 -12.09
C SER A 161 -18.52 -23.32 -11.10
N PRO A 162 -19.79 -23.39 -10.70
CA PRO A 162 -20.31 -24.62 -10.14
C PRO A 162 -20.36 -25.66 -11.26
N SER A 163 -19.58 -26.73 -11.12
CA SER A 163 -19.76 -27.95 -11.90
C SER A 163 -21.14 -28.54 -11.57
N SER A 164 -22.08 -28.45 -12.50
CA SER A 164 -23.30 -29.25 -12.48
C SER A 164 -23.02 -30.62 -13.11
N SER A 165 -22.36 -31.49 -12.34
CA SER A 165 -22.52 -32.94 -12.51
C SER A 165 -23.62 -33.39 -11.57
N ASP A 166 -24.87 -33.40 -12.05
CA ASP A 166 -25.92 -34.33 -11.61
C ASP A 166 -27.21 -34.07 -12.40
N ILE A 167 -27.31 -34.69 -13.58
CA ILE A 167 -28.58 -35.21 -14.08
C ILE A 167 -28.27 -36.62 -14.62
N SER A 168 -28.27 -37.59 -13.71
CA SER A 168 -28.49 -38.99 -14.06
C SER A 168 -29.97 -39.15 -14.39
N GLY A 169 -30.27 -39.29 -15.68
CA GLY A 169 -31.65 -39.37 -16.14
C GLY A 169 -31.74 -39.72 -17.61
N ALA A 170 -31.18 -40.86 -18.01
CA ALA A 170 -31.42 -41.43 -19.34
C ALA A 170 -31.67 -42.94 -19.23
N SER A 171 -32.86 -43.29 -19.71
CA SER A 171 -33.52 -44.60 -19.78
C SER A 171 -32.73 -45.71 -20.47
N ARG A 172 -32.85 -46.93 -19.93
CA ARG A 172 -33.01 -48.24 -20.60
C ARG A 172 -33.66 -49.16 -19.57
N GLY A 173 -34.67 -50.00 -19.80
CA GLY A 173 -35.36 -50.52 -20.96
C GLY A 173 -35.94 -51.89 -20.56
N ASN A 174 -37.05 -52.27 -21.20
CA ASN A 174 -37.60 -53.63 -21.36
C ASN A 174 -38.48 -54.30 -20.27
N SER A 175 -39.79 -54.28 -20.59
CA SER A 175 -40.61 -55.45 -20.97
C SER A 175 -40.66 -56.70 -20.08
N THR A 176 -41.86 -57.02 -19.57
CA THR A 176 -42.44 -58.39 -19.45
C THR A 176 -43.98 -58.25 -19.29
N ILE A 177 -44.80 -58.65 -20.28
CA ILE A 177 -45.79 -59.77 -20.28
C ILE A 177 -46.69 -59.78 -19.03
N GLY A 178 -48.03 -59.82 -19.05
CA GLY A 178 -49.05 -60.11 -20.05
C GLY A 178 -50.36 -60.45 -19.31
N SER A 179 -51.43 -60.68 -20.09
CA SER A 179 -52.82 -61.04 -19.71
C SER A 179 -53.77 -59.88 -19.44
#